data_AF-A0A0N0BLG5-F1
#
_entry.id   AF-A0A0N0BLG5-F1
#
_cell.length_a   1.000
_cell.length_b   1.000
_cell.length_c   1.000
_cell.angle_alpha   90.00
_cell.angle_beta   90.00
_cell.angle_gamma   90.00
#
_symmetry.space_group_name_H-M   'P 1'
#
loop_
_entity.id
_entity.type
_entity.pdbx_description
1 polymer ?
#
loop_
_entity_poly.entity_id
_entity_poly.type
_entity_poly.pdbx_seq_one_letter_code
_entity_poly.pdbx_strand_id
1 'polypeptide(L)'
;MPQVLEILLLALLLLALAYLLRPQEGWAWARRHLKGLVDFREVEAAFKALEGRERELSQALAAPHLLPKTREELEMALEEVREERRRLVALLESLAAERALAKGDLEAARRLEAHLADLREVLASLREGRR
;
A
#
# COMPACT_ATOMS: atom_id res chain seq x y z
N MET A 1 31.23 -10.56 -27.72
CA MET A 1 29.76 -10.64 -27.55
C MET A 1 29.25 -10.95 -26.12
N PRO A 2 30.06 -11.13 -25.05
CA PRO A 2 29.51 -11.28 -23.68
C PRO A 2 29.21 -9.93 -22.99
N GLN A 3 29.97 -8.88 -23.31
CA GLN A 3 29.88 -7.56 -22.67
C GLN A 3 28.53 -6.87 -22.86
N VAL A 4 27.89 -7.04 -24.02
CA VAL A 4 26.57 -6.46 -24.30
C VAL A 4 25.50 -7.10 -23.41
N LEU A 5 25.63 -8.40 -23.15
CA LEU A 5 24.69 -9.18 -22.35
C LEU A 5 24.86 -8.86 -20.86
N GLU A 6 26.09 -8.67 -20.40
CA GLU A 6 26.41 -8.15 -19.06
C GLU A 6 25.85 -6.75 -18.85
N ILE A 7 26.00 -5.83 -19.81
CA ILE A 7 25.43 -4.47 -19.72
C ILE A 7 23.91 -4.52 -19.64
N LEU A 8 23.27 -5.39 -20.42
CA LEU A 8 21.82 -5.59 -20.40
C LEU A 8 21.33 -6.14 -19.05
N LEU A 9 22.04 -7.12 -18.49
CA LEU A 9 21.74 -7.68 -17.16
C LEU A 9 21.94 -6.64 -16.06
N LEU A 10 23.01 -5.85 -16.14
CA LEU A 10 23.28 -4.78 -15.18
C LEU A 10 22.21 -3.68 -15.26
N ALA A 11 21.77 -3.33 -16.45
CA ALA A 11 20.67 -2.38 -16.66
C ALA A 11 19.34 -2.91 -16.09
N LEU A 12 19.03 -4.20 -16.32
CA LEU A 12 17.85 -4.86 -15.73
C LEU A 12 17.92 -4.91 -14.20
N LEU A 13 19.09 -5.22 -13.64
CA LEU A 13 19.32 -5.24 -12.19
C LEU A 13 19.15 -3.84 -11.58
N LEU A 14 19.70 -2.81 -12.23
CA LEU A 14 19.53 -1.41 -11.82
C LEU A 14 18.08 -0.95 -11.94
N LEU A 15 17.35 -1.40 -12.96
CA LEU A 15 15.92 -1.11 -13.11
C LEU A 15 15.09 -1.78 -12.01
N ALA A 16 15.42 -3.03 -11.67
CA ALA A 16 14.81 -3.76 -10.57
C ALA A 16 15.14 -3.12 -9.21
N LEU A 17 16.38 -2.68 -9.01
CA LEU A 17 16.77 -1.92 -7.82
C LEU A 17 16.06 -0.56 -7.77
N ALA A 18 15.91 0.15 -8.88
CA ALA A 18 15.17 1.42 -8.95
C ALA A 18 13.68 1.23 -8.67
N TYR A 19 13.12 0.09 -9.06
CA TYR A 19 11.75 -0.31 -8.71
C TYR A 19 11.61 -0.62 -7.22
N LEU A 20 12.58 -1.31 -6.62
CA LEU A 20 12.64 -1.65 -5.19
C LEU A 20 12.95 -0.45 -4.28
N LEU A 21 13.80 0.47 -4.73
CA LEU A 21 14.21 1.68 -4.04
C LEU A 21 13.31 2.87 -4.39
N ARG A 22 12.18 2.64 -5.08
CA ARG A 22 11.32 3.73 -5.52
C ARG A 22 10.91 4.54 -4.28
N PRO A 23 11.29 5.82 -4.20
CA PRO A 23 10.98 6.65 -3.05
C PRO A 23 9.46 6.79 -2.93
N GLN A 24 8.98 7.20 -1.76
CA GLN A 24 7.57 7.45 -1.41
C GLN A 24 6.79 8.41 -2.35
N GLU A 25 7.35 8.79 -3.50
CA GLU A 25 6.68 9.39 -4.65
C GLU A 25 5.52 8.53 -5.21
N GLY A 26 5.44 7.24 -4.84
CA GLY A 26 4.32 6.35 -5.19
C GLY A 26 2.96 6.92 -4.80
N TRP A 27 2.86 7.57 -3.63
CA TRP A 27 1.60 8.17 -3.18
C TRP A 27 1.17 9.39 -4.01
N ALA A 28 2.10 10.33 -4.25
CA ALA A 28 1.82 11.52 -5.05
C ALA A 28 1.48 11.16 -6.50
N TRP A 29 2.18 10.16 -7.05
CA TRP A 29 1.92 9.61 -8.37
C TRP A 29 0.56 8.90 -8.45
N ALA A 30 0.23 8.04 -7.49
CA ALA A 30 -1.06 7.35 -7.42
C ALA A 30 -2.22 8.34 -7.26
N ARG A 31 -2.04 9.35 -6.39
CA ARG A 31 -3.00 10.44 -6.18
C ARG A 31 -3.30 11.20 -7.46
N ARG A 32 -2.29 11.44 -8.30
CA ARG A 32 -2.47 12.13 -9.59
C ARG A 32 -3.24 11.28 -10.58
N HIS A 33 -2.99 9.97 -10.65
CA HIS A 33 -3.61 9.08 -11.64
C HIS A 33 -5.02 8.64 -11.26
N LEU A 34 -5.32 8.53 -9.98
CA LEU A 34 -6.63 8.13 -9.45
C LEU A 34 -7.54 9.34 -9.11
N LYS A 35 -7.10 10.56 -9.43
CA LYS A 35 -7.87 11.78 -9.18
C LYS A 35 -9.24 11.69 -9.87
N GLY A 36 -10.30 11.83 -9.08
CA GLY A 36 -11.68 11.76 -9.56
C GLY A 36 -12.29 10.35 -9.61
N LEU A 37 -11.52 9.31 -9.31
CA LEU A 37 -12.00 7.92 -9.20
C LEU A 37 -12.11 7.44 -7.75
N VAL A 38 -11.27 8.00 -6.87
CA VAL A 38 -11.19 7.65 -5.44
C VAL A 38 -11.42 8.88 -4.59
N ASP A 39 -12.16 8.74 -3.49
CA ASP A 39 -12.22 9.77 -2.45
C ASP A 39 -10.96 9.70 -1.58
N PHE A 40 -10.01 10.59 -1.89
CA PHE A 40 -8.76 10.68 -1.14
C PHE A 40 -8.93 11.09 0.32
N ARG A 41 -10.07 11.70 0.71
CA ARG A 41 -10.33 11.99 2.13
C ARG A 41 -10.55 10.70 2.91
N GLU A 42 -11.26 9.74 2.34
CA GLU A 42 -11.47 8.43 2.96
C GLU A 42 -10.17 7.66 3.06
N VAL A 43 -9.35 7.68 2.01
CA VAL A 43 -8.04 7.02 2.01
C VAL A 43 -7.09 7.66 3.03
N GLU A 44 -7.00 8.99 3.09
CA GLU A 44 -6.20 9.70 4.09
C GLU A 44 -6.70 9.39 5.52
N ALA A 45 -8.02 9.27 5.72
CA ALA A 45 -8.60 8.89 7.00
C ALA A 45 -8.26 7.45 7.40
N ALA A 46 -8.24 6.52 6.44
CA ALA A 46 -7.82 5.14 6.66
C ALA A 46 -6.33 5.05 7.05
N PHE A 47 -5.45 5.74 6.32
CA PHE A 47 -4.02 5.81 6.67
C PHE A 47 -3.79 6.41 8.07
N LYS A 48 -4.48 7.50 8.41
CA LYS A 48 -4.40 8.09 9.75
C LYS A 48 -4.88 7.14 10.85
N ALA A 49 -5.91 6.35 10.57
CA ALA A 49 -6.40 5.36 11.52
C ALA A 49 -5.38 4.24 11.76
N LEU A 50 -4.80 3.70 10.68
CA LEU A 50 -3.73 2.70 10.77
C LEU A 50 -2.49 3.25 11.50
N GLU A 51 -2.09 4.48 11.20
CA GLU A 51 -0.97 5.14 11.89
C GLU A 51 -1.27 5.37 13.39
N GLY A 52 -2.50 5.76 13.72
CA GLY A 52 -2.94 5.88 15.12
C GLY A 52 -2.82 4.55 15.86
N ARG A 53 -3.32 3.47 15.25
CA ARG A 53 -3.28 2.12 15.81
C ARG A 53 -1.84 1.59 15.96
N GLU A 54 -1.00 1.83 14.96
CA GLU A 54 0.43 1.49 15.01
C GLU A 54 1.13 2.19 16.19
N ARG A 55 0.82 3.49 16.40
CA ARG A 55 1.36 4.26 17.54
C ARG A 55 0.86 3.73 18.87
N GLU A 56 -0.44 3.44 18.99
CA GLU A 56 -1.05 2.87 20.20
C GLU A 56 -0.41 1.53 20.57
N LEU A 57 -0.26 0.62 19.61
CA LEU A 57 0.36 -0.69 19.82
C LEU A 57 1.85 -0.56 20.15
N SER A 58 2.57 0.35 19.50
CA SER A 58 3.98 0.62 19.81
C SER A 58 4.17 1.19 21.22
N GLN A 59 3.27 2.07 21.66
CA GLN A 59 3.27 2.60 23.03
C GLN A 59 2.93 1.52 24.05
N ALA A 60 1.95 0.66 23.76
CA ALA A 60 1.59 -0.47 24.61
C ALA A 60 2.79 -1.43 24.78
N LEU A 61 3.51 -1.74 23.69
CA LEU A 61 4.73 -2.56 23.72
C LEU A 61 5.88 -1.94 24.52
N ALA A 62 5.92 -0.62 24.65
CA ALA A 62 6.94 0.07 25.46
C ALA A 62 6.67 -0.02 26.98
N ALA A 63 5.53 -0.59 27.41
CA ALA A 63 5.22 -0.73 28.82
C ALA A 63 6.20 -1.70 29.51
N PRO A 64 6.80 -1.31 30.66
CA PRO A 64 7.90 -2.06 31.29
C PRO A 64 7.49 -3.39 31.96
N HIS A 65 6.19 -3.72 32.02
CA HIS A 65 5.67 -4.88 32.77
C HIS A 65 4.71 -5.76 31.95
N LEU A 66 4.97 -5.91 30.65
CA LEU A 66 4.20 -6.84 29.82
C LEU A 66 4.55 -8.30 30.13
N LEU A 67 3.51 -9.12 30.31
CA LEU A 67 3.66 -10.56 30.32
C LEU A 67 4.15 -11.03 28.93
N PRO A 68 5.01 -12.07 28.83
CA PRO A 68 5.55 -12.54 27.56
C PRO A 68 4.48 -12.82 26.50
N LYS A 69 3.40 -13.50 26.89
CA LYS A 69 2.27 -13.80 26.01
C LYS A 69 1.57 -12.53 25.49
N THR A 70 1.34 -11.55 26.36
CA THR A 70 0.74 -10.26 25.99
C THR A 70 1.65 -9.47 25.06
N ARG A 71 2.97 -9.56 25.26
CA ARG A 71 3.95 -8.94 24.36
C ARG A 71 3.90 -9.57 22.96
N GLU A 72 3.89 -10.90 22.86
CA GLU A 72 3.76 -11.60 21.57
C GLU A 72 2.46 -11.23 20.84
N GLU A 73 1.34 -11.19 21.56
CA GLU A 73 0.04 -10.77 21.01
C GLU A 73 0.08 -9.33 20.48
N LEU A 74 0.71 -8.40 21.21
CA LEU A 74 0.87 -7.01 20.78
C LEU A 74 1.84 -6.86 19.60
N GLU A 75 2.93 -7.64 19.55
CA GLU A 75 3.87 -7.66 18.43
C GLU A 75 3.19 -8.20 17.16
N MET A 76 2.39 -9.26 17.27
CA MET A 76 1.58 -9.76 16.16
C MET A 76 0.58 -8.71 15.67
N ALA A 77 -0.20 -8.11 16.57
CA ALA A 77 -1.16 -7.08 16.19
C ALA A 77 -0.50 -5.87 15.53
N LEU A 78 0.70 -5.48 15.98
CA LEU A 78 1.47 -4.39 15.38
C LEU A 78 1.92 -4.74 13.95
N GLU A 79 2.37 -5.99 13.73
CA GLU A 79 2.77 -6.42 12.39
C GLU A 79 1.57 -6.55 11.44
N GLU A 80 0.42 -7.00 11.93
CA GLU A 80 -0.84 -7.02 11.17
C GLU A 80 -1.22 -5.61 10.67
N VAL A 81 -1.19 -4.61 11.55
CA VAL A 81 -1.50 -3.22 11.18
C VAL A 81 -0.50 -2.66 10.16
N ARG A 82 0.79 -2.97 10.32
CA ARG A 82 1.83 -2.58 9.35
C ARG A 82 1.60 -3.22 8.00
N GLU A 83 1.19 -4.48 7.99
CA GLU A 83 0.88 -5.23 6.79
C GLU A 83 -0.38 -4.70 6.09
N GLU A 84 -1.44 -4.38 6.83
CA GLU A 84 -2.63 -3.68 6.30
C GLU A 84 -2.24 -2.36 5.63
N ARG A 85 -1.37 -1.57 6.27
CA ARG A 85 -0.86 -0.33 5.68
C ARG A 85 -0.09 -0.58 4.37
N ARG A 86 0.80 -1.58 4.33
CA ARG A 86 1.54 -1.96 3.12
C ARG A 86 0.60 -2.39 1.99
N ARG A 87 -0.40 -3.22 2.31
CA ARG A 87 -1.41 -3.68 1.34
C ARG A 87 -2.23 -2.54 0.77
N LEU A 88 -2.67 -1.59 1.61
CA LEU A 88 -3.42 -0.43 1.15
C LEU A 88 -2.60 0.43 0.17
N VAL A 89 -1.31 0.65 0.46
CA VAL A 89 -0.39 1.36 -0.48
C VAL A 89 -0.28 0.60 -1.80
N ALA A 90 0.02 -0.71 -1.74
CA ALA A 90 0.20 -1.52 -2.93
C ALA A 90 -1.06 -1.55 -3.83
N LEU A 91 -2.24 -1.63 -3.24
CA LEU A 91 -3.52 -1.55 -3.96
C LEU A 91 -3.66 -0.21 -4.71
N LEU A 92 -3.36 0.90 -4.06
CA LEU A 92 -3.47 2.24 -4.65
C LEU A 92 -2.46 2.45 -5.78
N GLU A 93 -1.24 1.90 -5.64
CA GLU A 93 -0.23 1.91 -6.71
C GLU A 93 -0.65 1.04 -7.90
N SER A 94 -1.21 -0.16 -7.65
CA SER A 94 -1.71 -1.05 -8.70
C SER A 94 -2.84 -0.38 -9.49
N LEU A 95 -3.82 0.20 -8.80
CA LEU A 95 -4.94 0.91 -9.43
C LEU A 95 -4.47 2.10 -10.26
N ALA A 96 -3.47 2.83 -9.77
CA ALA A 96 -2.88 3.93 -10.52
C ALA A 96 -2.14 3.46 -11.78
N ALA A 97 -1.46 2.32 -11.72
CA ALA A 97 -0.82 1.68 -12.87
C ALA A 97 -1.85 1.20 -13.91
N GLU A 98 -2.91 0.53 -13.47
CA GLU A 98 -4.02 0.11 -14.33
C GLU A 98 -4.68 1.31 -15.02
N ARG A 99 -4.93 2.40 -14.27
CA ARG A 99 -5.47 3.63 -14.84
C ARG A 99 -4.54 4.28 -15.85
N ALA A 100 -3.23 4.23 -15.63
CA ALA A 100 -2.24 4.73 -16.59
C ALA A 100 -2.22 3.92 -17.89
N LEU A 101 -2.42 2.60 -17.79
CA LEU A 101 -2.42 1.66 -18.91
C LEU A 101 -3.76 1.65 -19.68
N ALA A 102 -4.88 1.95 -19.04
CA ALA A 102 -6.23 1.89 -19.61
C ALA A 102 -6.55 2.98 -20.67
N LYS A 103 -5.57 3.72 -21.21
CA LYS A 103 -5.83 4.81 -22.18
C LYS A 103 -6.36 4.25 -23.51
N GLY A 104 -7.69 4.23 -23.64
CA GLY A 104 -8.42 3.85 -24.86
C GLY A 104 -8.94 2.41 -24.89
N ASP A 105 -8.70 1.63 -23.82
CA ASP A 105 -9.15 0.24 -23.71
C ASP A 105 -10.36 0.13 -22.76
N LEU A 106 -11.52 -0.25 -23.32
CA LEU A 106 -12.78 -0.45 -22.60
C LEU A 106 -12.74 -1.63 -21.63
N GLU A 107 -12.01 -2.70 -21.93
CA GLU A 107 -11.86 -3.85 -21.03
C GLU A 107 -10.94 -3.52 -19.86
N ALA A 108 -9.88 -2.76 -20.11
CA ALA A 108 -9.02 -2.23 -19.04
C ALA A 108 -9.81 -1.28 -18.13
N ALA A 109 -10.68 -0.43 -18.67
CA ALA A 109 -11.54 0.44 -17.88
C ALA A 109 -12.52 -0.34 -16.99
N ARG A 110 -13.14 -1.41 -17.50
CA ARG A 110 -14.03 -2.28 -16.70
C ARG A 110 -13.29 -3.02 -15.59
N ARG A 111 -12.08 -3.52 -15.85
CA ARG A 111 -11.24 -4.16 -14.82
C ARG A 111 -10.88 -3.17 -13.72
N LEU A 112 -10.50 -1.95 -14.10
CA LEU A 112 -10.22 -0.88 -13.13
C LEU A 112 -11.45 -0.56 -12.26
N GLU A 113 -12.65 -0.52 -12.83
CA GLU A 113 -13.89 -0.31 -12.06
C GLU A 113 -14.14 -1.41 -11.02
N ALA A 114 -13.89 -2.67 -11.37
CA ALA A 114 -14.00 -3.79 -10.44
C ALA A 114 -12.99 -3.66 -9.29
N HIS A 115 -11.72 -3.41 -9.60
CA HIS A 115 -10.69 -3.26 -8.56
C HIS A 115 -10.90 -1.99 -7.70
N LEU A 116 -11.52 -0.94 -8.24
CA LEU A 116 -11.93 0.23 -7.46
C LEU A 116 -13.07 -0.11 -6.47
N ALA A 117 -13.93 -1.07 -6.80
CA ALA A 117 -14.94 -1.56 -5.87
C ALA A 117 -14.28 -2.34 -4.71
N ASP A 118 -13.30 -3.20 -5.01
CA ASP A 118 -12.53 -3.92 -3.99
C ASP A 118 -11.83 -2.94 -3.03
N LEU A 119 -11.27 -1.84 -3.55
CA LEU A 119 -10.69 -0.78 -2.71
C LEU A 119 -11.73 -0.18 -1.76
N ARG A 120 -12.97 0.05 -2.21
CA ARG A 120 -14.04 0.59 -1.35
C ARG A 120 -14.41 -0.39 -0.24
N GLU A 121 -14.44 -1.69 -0.52
CA GLU A 121 -14.66 -2.72 0.50
C GLU A 121 -13.53 -2.75 1.53
N VAL A 122 -12.28 -2.67 1.09
CA VAL A 122 -11.11 -2.58 1.99
C VAL A 122 -11.17 -1.32 2.86
N LEU A 123 -11.53 -0.16 2.29
CA LEU A 123 -11.68 1.07 3.08
C LEU A 123 -12.86 0.97 4.07
N ALA A 124 -13.94 0.29 3.69
CA ALA A 124 -15.08 0.05 4.56
C ALA A 124 -14.72 -0.88 5.73
N SER A 125 -13.98 -1.96 5.49
CA SER A 125 -13.56 -2.89 6.55
C SER A 125 -12.62 -2.22 7.55
N LEU A 126 -11.67 -1.41 7.08
CA LEU A 126 -10.79 -0.60 7.93
C LEU A 126 -11.55 0.43 8.77
N ARG A 127 -12.68 0.94 8.25
CA ARG A 127 -13.59 1.82 9.01
C ARG A 127 -14.41 1.04 10.03
N GLU A 128 -14.82 -0.18 9.73
CA GLU A 128 -15.61 -1.02 10.64
C GLU A 128 -14.77 -1.63 11.76
N GLY A 129 -13.50 -1.98 11.52
CA GLY A 129 -12.55 -2.36 12.58
C GLY A 129 -12.24 -1.25 13.61
N ARG A 130 -12.83 -0.05 13.41
CA ARG A 130 -12.85 1.08 14.35
C ARG A 130 -14.05 1.04 15.32
N ARG A 131 -15.16 0.37 14.97
CA ARG A 131 -16.37 0.27 15.81
C ARG A 131 -16.27 -0.89 16.77
#